data_AF-A0A0L0FL84-F1
#
_entry.id   AF-A0A0L0FL84-F1
#
_cell.length_a   1.000
_cell.length_b   1.000
_cell.length_c   1.000
_cell.angle_alpha   90.00
_cell.angle_beta   90.00
_cell.angle_gamma   90.00
#
_symmetry.space_group_name_H-M   'P 1'
#
loop_
_entity.id
_entity.type
_entity.pdbx_description
1 polymer ?
#
loop_
_entity_poly.entity_id
_entity_poly.type
_entity_poly.pdbx_seq_one_letter_code
_entity_poly.pdbx_strand_id
1 'polypeptide(L)'
;MPLTPKQKNTAFGVGGGIFTSLYSNGLRHLPLLDRFPRFHLTAVAVGGTMGYLVGVYEEGAMRRHELFLQRYRAERAPFES
;
A
#
# COMPACT_ATOMS: atom_id res chain seq x y z
N MET A 1 -11.38 6.25 15.84
CA MET A 1 -11.57 6.67 14.43
C MET A 1 -11.07 5.56 13.52
N PRO A 2 -11.84 5.11 12.52
CA PRO A 2 -11.36 4.12 11.55
C PRO A 2 -10.25 4.72 10.67
N LEU A 3 -9.20 3.94 10.40
CA LEU A 3 -8.09 4.35 9.53
C LEU A 3 -8.55 4.48 8.07
N THR A 4 -8.05 5.49 7.36
CA THR A 4 -8.29 5.62 5.92
C THR A 4 -7.59 4.50 5.14
N PRO A 5 -8.05 4.13 3.93
CA PRO A 5 -7.39 3.11 3.10
C PRO A 5 -5.89 3.39 2.91
N LYS A 6 -5.55 4.65 2.65
CA LYS A 6 -4.17 5.13 2.58
C LYS A 6 -3.36 4.89 3.86
N GLN A 7 -3.95 5.14 5.03
CA GLN A 7 -3.28 4.88 6.31
C GLN A 7 -3.08 3.38 6.55
N LYS A 8 -4.06 2.55 6.17
CA LYS A 8 -3.94 1.08 6.26
C LYS A 8 -2.81 0.55 5.38
N ASN A 9 -2.75 0.98 4.12
CA ASN A 9 -1.71 0.53 3.19
C ASN A 9 -0.33 1.03 3.59
N THR A 10 -0.23 2.25 4.13
CA THR A 10 1.03 2.78 4.69
C THR A 10 1.48 1.96 5.89
N ALA A 11 0.59 1.64 6.83
CA ALA A 11 0.91 0.81 8.00
C ALA A 11 1.33 -0.61 7.60
N PHE A 12 0.63 -1.20 6.63
CA PHE A 12 1.01 -2.50 6.06
C PHE A 12 2.38 -2.43 5.39
N GLY A 13 2.65 -1.39 4.61
CA GLY A 13 3.95 -1.17 3.97
C GLY A 13 5.09 -1.03 4.98
N VAL A 14 4.88 -0.27 6.06
CA VAL A 14 5.86 -0.15 7.17
C VAL A 14 6.13 -1.52 7.81
N GLY A 15 5.07 -2.27 8.14
CA GLY A 15 5.20 -3.61 8.70
C GLY A 15 5.92 -4.57 7.76
N GLY A 16 5.60 -4.53 6.47
CA GLY A 16 6.27 -5.28 5.42
C GLY A 16 7.76 -4.94 5.33
N GLY A 17 8.12 -3.66 5.40
CA GLY A 17 9.51 -3.21 5.40
C GLY A 17 10.32 -3.79 6.56
N ILE A 18 9.76 -3.75 7.78
CA ILE A 18 10.38 -4.38 8.97
C ILE A 18 10.53 -5.88 8.75
N PHE A 19 9.44 -6.54 8.35
CA PHE A 19 9.44 -7.98 8.11
C PHE A 19 10.49 -8.40 7.08
N THR A 20 10.56 -7.73 5.93
CA THR A 20 11.53 -8.02 4.88
C THR A 20 12.96 -7.82 5.37
N SER A 21 13.22 -6.79 6.17
CA SER A 21 14.54 -6.56 6.74
C SER A 21 14.96 -7.66 7.72
N LEU A 22 14.07 -8.07 8.62
CA LEU A 22 14.31 -9.17 9.57
C LEU A 22 14.49 -10.50 8.83
N TYR A 23 13.65 -10.75 7.83
CA TYR A 23 13.71 -11.94 6.99
C TYR A 23 15.04 -12.02 6.22
N SER A 24 15.50 -10.90 5.65
CA SER A 24 16.80 -10.84 4.98
C SER A 24 17.97 -11.12 5.93
N ASN A 25 17.89 -10.70 7.19
CA ASN A 25 18.91 -11.02 8.19
C ASN A 25 18.87 -12.51 8.56
N GLY A 26 17.68 -13.08 8.70
CA GLY A 26 17.49 -14.52 8.93
C GLY A 26 18.12 -15.38 7.81
N LEU A 27 17.94 -14.99 6.55
CA LEU A 27 18.57 -15.67 5.41
C LEU A 27 20.10 -15.58 5.39
N ARG A 28 20.67 -14.53 5.99
CA ARG A 28 22.12 -14.32 6.06
C ARG A 28 22.75 -14.88 7.33
N HIS A 29 21.97 -15.54 8.18
CA HIS A 29 22.40 -15.97 9.52
C HIS A 29 22.95 -14.83 10.39
N LEU A 30 22.46 -13.60 10.16
CA LEU A 30 22.78 -12.42 10.96
C LEU A 30 21.78 -12.30 12.12
N PRO A 31 22.15 -11.62 13.23
CA PRO A 31 21.20 -11.30 14.28
C PRO A 31 20.01 -10.51 13.71
N LEU A 32 18.79 -10.89 14.13
CA LEU A 32 17.55 -10.31 13.61
C LEU A 32 17.49 -8.79 13.85
N LEU A 33 17.84 -8.38 15.07
CA LEU A 33 18.06 -6.98 15.42
C LEU A 33 19.53 -6.69 15.22
N ASP A 34 19.85 -6.04 14.10
CA ASP A 34 21.23 -5.63 13.83
C ASP A 34 21.72 -4.63 14.87
N ARG A 35 23.02 -4.62 15.13
CA ARG A 35 23.68 -3.58 15.93
C ARG A 35 23.53 -2.18 15.30
N PHE A 36 23.19 -2.13 14.00
CA PHE A 36 23.00 -0.92 13.21
C PHE A 36 21.52 -0.77 12.81
N PRO A 37 20.70 -0.04 13.61
CA PRO A 37 19.26 0.12 13.37
C PRO A 37 18.93 0.90 12.09
N ARG A 38 19.94 1.48 11.43
CA ARG A 38 19.79 2.28 10.20
C ARG A 38 19.15 1.48 9.06
N PHE A 39 19.48 0.20 8.92
CA PHE A 39 18.91 -0.64 7.85
C PHE A 39 17.42 -0.90 8.04
N HIS A 40 16.99 -1.18 9.27
CA HIS A 40 15.57 -1.31 9.58
C HIS A 40 14.80 0.00 9.35
N LEU A 41 15.38 1.15 9.71
CA LEU A 41 14.78 2.45 9.44
C LEU A 41 14.63 2.72 7.94
N THR A 42 15.63 2.37 7.12
CA THR A 42 15.51 2.50 5.66
C THR A 42 14.44 1.58 5.10
N ALA A 43 14.34 0.34 5.60
CA ALA A 43 13.32 -0.60 5.15
C ALA A 43 11.91 -0.15 5.53
N VAL A 44 11.73 0.40 6.74
CA VAL A 44 10.49 1.06 7.19
C VAL A 44 10.13 2.22 6.28
N ALA A 45 11.09 3.10 5.97
CA ALA A 45 10.86 4.26 5.12
C ALA A 45 10.42 3.83 3.72
N VAL A 46 11.16 2.91 3.09
CA VAL A 46 10.82 2.38 1.76
C VAL A 46 9.46 1.69 1.76
N GLY A 47 9.20 0.81 2.73
CA GLY A 47 7.94 0.10 2.86
C GLY A 47 6.76 1.05 3.07
N GLY A 48 6.92 2.06 3.95
CA GLY A 48 5.93 3.09 4.18
C GLY A 48 5.65 3.95 2.94
N THR A 49 6.69 4.37 2.21
CA THR A 49 6.53 5.10 0.94
C THR A 49 5.81 4.27 -0.11
N MET A 50 6.15 2.99 -0.26
CA MET A 50 5.43 2.10 -1.19
C MET A 50 3.96 1.92 -0.78
N GLY A 51 3.69 1.68 0.50
CA GLY A 51 2.33 1.56 1.02
C GLY A 51 1.48 2.83 0.79
N TYR A 52 2.09 4.00 0.97
CA TYR A 52 1.46 5.28 0.67
C TYR A 52 1.10 5.41 -0.82
N LEU A 53 2.06 5.10 -1.71
CA LEU A 53 1.85 5.20 -3.17
C LEU A 53 0.77 4.24 -3.66
N VAL A 54 0.74 3.01 -3.12
CA VAL A 54 -0.32 2.04 -3.40
C VAL A 54 -1.67 2.59 -2.97
N GLY A 55 -1.78 3.17 -1.76
CA GLY A 55 -3.02 3.80 -1.31
C GLY A 55 -3.50 4.92 -2.24
N VAL A 56 -2.60 5.79 -2.69
CA VAL A 56 -2.93 6.86 -3.66
C VAL A 56 -3.39 6.28 -5.00
N TYR A 57 -2.71 5.23 -5.47
CA TYR A 57 -3.08 4.56 -6.73
C TYR A 57 -4.47 3.91 -6.65
N GLU A 58 -4.77 3.18 -5.57
CA GLU A 58 -6.06 2.53 -5.36
C GLU A 58 -7.20 3.54 -5.30
N GLU A 59 -7.04 4.65 -4.57
CA GLU A 59 -8.04 5.73 -4.52
C GLU A 59 -8.30 6.30 -5.92
N GLY A 60 -7.24 6.53 -6.71
CA GLY A 60 -7.36 7.00 -8.09
C GLY A 60 -7.96 5.97 -9.05
N ALA A 61 -7.69 4.67 -8.83
CA ALA A 61 -8.27 3.59 -9.62
C ALA A 61 -9.77 3.42 -9.33
N MET A 62 -10.18 3.45 -8.06
CA MET A 62 -11.59 3.40 -7.66
C MET A 62 -12.38 4.56 -8.25
N ARG A 63 -11.85 5.79 -8.17
CA ARG A 63 -12.53 6.96 -8.75
C ARG A 63 -12.69 6.84 -10.28
N ARG A 64 -11.67 6.34 -10.97
CA ARG A 64 -11.76 6.11 -12.43
C ARG A 64 -12.78 5.02 -12.77
N HIS A 65 -12.85 3.96 -11.96
CA HIS A 65 -13.81 2.89 -12.13
C HIS A 65 -15.25 3.35 -11.91
N GLU A 66 -15.50 4.14 -10.86
CA GLU A 66 -16.82 4.73 -10.60
C GLU A 66 -17.28 5.65 -11.74
N LEU A 67 -16.39 6.51 -12.23
CA LEU A 67 -16.69 7.38 -13.39
C LEU A 67 -17.01 6.57 -14.65
N PHE A 68 -16.27 5.48 -14.88
CA PHE A 68 -16.54 4.58 -15.99
C PHE A 68 -17.93 3.94 -15.87
N LEU A 69 -18.28 3.41 -14.69
CA LEU A 69 -19.60 2.81 -14.45
C LEU A 69 -20.74 3.83 -14.58
N GLN A 70 -20.54 5.07 -14.13
CA GLN A 70 -21.54 6.13 -14.28
C GLN A 70 -21.79 6.46 -15.76
N ARG A 71 -20.73 6.62 -16.56
CA ARG A 71 -20.84 6.85 -18.01
C ARG A 71 -21.54 5.69 -18.71
N TYR A 72 -21.11 4.47 -18.42
CA TYR A 72 -21.70 3.27 -18.99
C TYR A 72 -23.20 3.12 -18.67
N ARG A 73 -23.62 3.43 -17.43
CA ARG A 73 -25.03 3.44 -17.03
C ARG A 73 -25.81 4.54 -17.76
N ALA A 74 -25.25 5.74 -17.87
CA ALA A 74 -25.88 6.85 -18.58
C ALA A 74 -26.09 6.57 -20.07
N GLU A 75 -25.13 5.88 -20.72
CA GLU A 75 -25.23 5.46 -22.12
C GLU A 75 -26.24 4.33 -22.35
N ARG A 76 -26.49 3.48 -21.35
CA ARG A 76 -27.49 2.39 -21.43
C ARG A 76 -28.90 2.77 -20.99
N ALA A 77 -29.06 3.82 -20.18
CA ALA A 77 -30.36 4.34 -19.78
C ALA A 77 -31.37 4.58 -20.92
N PRO A 78 -30.99 5.07 -22.13
CA PRO A 78 -31.95 5.27 -23.22
C PRO A 78 -32.43 3.98 -23.93
N PHE A 79 -31.90 2.80 -23.59
CA PHE A 79 -32.30 1.52 -24.21
C PHE A 79 -33.17 0.64 -23.30
N GLU A 80 -33.44 1.06 -22.06
CA GLU A 80 -34.28 0.33 -21.09
C GLU A 80 -35.66 0.98 -20.85
N SER A 81 -36.04 2.01 -21.63
CA SER A 81 -37.38 2.63 -21.64
C SER A 81 -38.21 2.18 -22.84
#